data_AF-A0A352VPX4-F1
#
_entry.id   AF-A0A352VPX4-F1
#
_cell.length_a   1.000
_cell.length_b   1.000
_cell.length_c   1.000
_cell.angle_alpha   90.00
_cell.angle_beta   90.00
_cell.angle_gamma   90.00
#
_symmetry.space_group_name_H-M   'P 1'
#
loop_
_entity.id
_entity.type
_entity.pdbx_description
1 polymer ?
#
loop_
_entity_poly.entity_id
_entity_poly.type
_entity_poly.pdbx_seq_one_letter_code
_entity_poly.pdbx_strand_id
1 'polypeptide(L)' 'AGSVDVTTLEGLRQTLALGPVASQEAIKMLGTNGGGFFNANSAHPYENPTPLSNFIEMLAIFLIPAALCFTF' A
#
# COMPACT_ATOMS: atom_id res chain seq x y z
N ALA A 1 5.58 -1.23 15.09
CA ALA A 1 4.22 -1.23 14.52
C ALA A 1 3.25 -1.24 15.68
N GLY A 2 2.20 -0.41 15.62
CA GLY A 2 1.14 -0.41 16.65
C GLY A 2 0.11 -1.49 16.33
N SER A 3 -0.72 -1.86 17.29
CA SER A 3 -1.91 -2.66 17.03
C SER A 3 -3.08 -2.15 17.86
N VAL A 4 -4.28 -2.26 17.32
CA VAL A 4 -5.53 -1.89 18.01
C VAL A 4 -6.41 -3.12 18.08
N ASP A 5 -6.88 -3.45 19.28
CA ASP A 5 -7.89 -4.49 19.45
C ASP A 5 -9.29 -3.89 19.28
N VAL A 6 -10.09 -4.54 18.45
CA VAL A 6 -11.49 -4.19 18.20
C VAL A 6 -12.40 -5.36 18.51
N THR A 7 -13.55 -5.06 19.10
CA THR A 7 -14.65 -6.02 19.24
C THR A 7 -15.48 -5.97 17.97
N THR A 8 -15.63 -7.10 17.28
CA THR A 8 -16.41 -7.21 16.05
C THR A 8 -17.91 -7.13 16.37
N LEU A 9 -18.73 -6.99 15.32
CA LEU A 9 -20.20 -6.99 15.46
C LEU A 9 -20.76 -8.30 16.04
N GLU A 10 -20.02 -9.41 15.90
CA GLU A 10 -20.35 -10.72 16.46
C GLU A 10 -19.84 -10.89 17.91
N GLY A 11 -19.18 -9.86 18.47
CA GLY A 11 -18.60 -9.89 19.81
C GLY A 11 -17.22 -10.57 19.91
N LEU A 12 -16.62 -10.93 18.77
CA LEU A 12 -15.26 -11.52 18.73
C LEU A 12 -14.20 -10.43 18.86
N ARG A 13 -12.99 -10.78 19.33
CA ARG A 13 -11.84 -9.86 19.36
C ARG A 13 -11.01 -10.03 18.09
N GLN A 14 -10.71 -8.93 17.42
CA GLN A 14 -9.79 -8.88 16.29
C GLN A 14 -8.70 -7.85 16.57
N THR A 15 -7.45 -8.23 16.35
CA THR A 15 -6.29 -7.33 16.45
C THR A 15 -5.97 -6.77 15.07
N LEU A 16 -6.03 -5.45 14.91
CA LEU A 16 -5.68 -4.72 13.70
C LEU A 16 -4.25 -4.20 13.81
N ALA A 17 -3.39 -4.61 12.87
CA ALA A 17 -2.02 -4.12 12.79
C ALA A 17 -1.97 -2.73 12.12
N LEU A 18 -1.16 -1.83 12.69
CA LEU A 18 -0.99 -0.45 12.24
C LEU A 18 0.49 -0.12 12.06
N GLY A 19 0.77 0.82 11.17
CA GLY A 19 2.13 1.31 10.94
C GLY A 19 2.18 2.46 9.95
N PRO A 20 3.40 2.92 9.61
CA PRO A 20 3.62 3.96 8.61
C PRO A 20 3.44 3.43 7.17
N VAL A 21 2.25 2.90 6.88
CA VAL A 21 1.95 2.16 5.64
C VAL A 21 2.02 3.06 4.41
N ALA A 22 1.37 4.24 4.45
CA ALA A 22 1.26 5.13 3.30
C ALA A 22 2.63 5.63 2.76
N SER A 23 3.56 5.98 3.64
CA SER A 23 4.90 6.41 3.22
C SER A 23 5.71 5.29 2.58
N GLN A 24 5.55 4.06 3.07
CA GLN A 24 6.19 2.89 2.47
C GLN A 24 5.53 2.53 1.13
N GLU A 25 4.21 2.64 1.02
CA GLU A 25 3.46 2.44 -0.22
C GLU A 25 3.97 3.36 -1.34
N ALA A 26 4.12 4.65 -1.04
CA ALA A 26 4.54 5.64 -2.04
C ALA A 26 5.90 5.28 -2.66
N ILE A 27 6.91 4.96 -1.85
CA ILE A 27 8.25 4.65 -2.35
C ILE A 27 8.33 3.25 -2.97
N LYS A 28 7.55 2.28 -2.47
CA LYS A 28 7.58 0.93 -3.02
C LYS A 28 7.00 0.90 -4.44
N MET A 29 6.01 1.74 -4.73
CA MET A 29 5.39 1.84 -6.07
C MET A 29 6.21 2.72 -7.01
N LEU A 30 6.59 3.93 -6.58
CA LEU A 30 7.40 4.85 -7.41
C LEU A 30 8.77 4.26 -7.76
N GLY A 31 9.41 3.60 -6.80
CA GLY A 31 10.71 2.96 -6.99
C GLY A 31 10.62 1.53 -7.54
N THR A 32 9.43 1.03 -7.88
CA THR A 32 9.21 -0.34 -8.39
C THR A 32 9.76 -1.45 -7.48
N ASN A 33 9.84 -1.20 -6.16
CA ASN A 33 10.37 -2.14 -5.18
C ASN A 33 9.39 -3.28 -4.86
N GLY A 34 8.09 -2.96 -4.76
CA GLY A 34 7.02 -3.95 -4.53
C GLY A 34 6.93 -4.57 -3.13
N GLY A 35 7.75 -4.14 -2.16
CA GLY A 35 7.76 -4.70 -0.80
C GLY A 35 6.66 -4.15 0.12
N GLY A 36 5.58 -4.92 0.32
CA GLY A 36 4.42 -4.55 1.13
C GLY A 36 4.67 -4.50 2.64
N PHE A 37 3.88 -3.67 3.34
CA PHE A 37 3.92 -3.59 4.80
C PHE A 37 3.22 -4.79 5.45
N PHE A 38 2.10 -5.23 4.87
CA PHE A 38 1.37 -6.42 5.26
C PHE A 38 1.64 -7.56 4.28
N ASN A 39 1.35 -8.80 4.70
CA ASN A 39 1.58 -9.98 3.87
C ASN A 39 0.81 -9.95 2.53
N ALA A 40 -0.38 -9.34 2.51
CA ALA A 40 -1.20 -9.20 1.30
C ALA A 40 -0.76 -8.04 0.38
N ASN A 41 0.24 -7.24 0.79
CA ASN A 41 0.81 -6.16 -0.02
C ASN A 41 -0.28 -5.19 -0.52
N SER A 42 -0.21 -4.70 -1.77
CA SER A 42 -1.22 -3.81 -2.36
C SER A 42 -2.60 -4.44 -2.59
N ALA A 43 -2.83 -5.70 -2.20
CA ALA A 43 -4.20 -6.23 -2.06
C ALA A 43 -4.81 -5.95 -0.67
N HIS A 44 -4.00 -5.48 0.29
CA HIS A 44 -4.45 -5.14 1.64
C HIS A 44 -5.19 -3.79 1.67
N PRO A 45 -6.36 -3.67 2.32
CA PRO A 45 -7.14 -2.43 2.33
C PRO A 45 -6.42 -1.20 2.92
N TYR A 46 -5.43 -1.40 3.79
CA TYR A 46 -4.60 -0.30 4.33
C TYR A 46 -3.45 0.12 3.41
N GLU A 47 -3.05 -0.72 2.47
CA GLU A 47 -2.02 -0.39 1.47
C GLU A 47 -2.66 0.24 0.24
N ASN A 48 -3.79 -0.31 -0.23
CA ASN A 48 -4.51 0.18 -1.40
C ASN A 48 -6.02 0.26 -1.14
N PRO A 49 -6.51 1.37 -0.56
CA PRO A 49 -7.87 1.47 -0.03
C PRO A 49 -8.96 1.66 -1.09
N THR A 50 -8.62 2.14 -2.29
CA THR A 50 -9.62 2.57 -3.29
C THR A 50 -9.19 2.26 -4.72
N PRO A 51 -10.13 2.17 -5.68
CA PRO A 51 -9.77 2.08 -7.09
C PRO A 51 -8.92 3.26 -7.59
N LEU A 52 -9.09 4.45 -7.00
CA LEU A 52 -8.30 5.64 -7.34
C LEU A 52 -6.85 5.52 -6.85
N SER A 53 -6.61 5.04 -5.62
CA SER A 53 -5.25 4.76 -5.14
C SER A 53 -4.58 3.71 -6.02
N ASN A 54 -5.30 2.64 -6.38
CA ASN A 54 -4.79 1.62 -7.29
C ASN A 54 -4.39 2.19 -8.66
N PHE A 55 -5.19 3.11 -9.22
CA PHE A 55 -4.86 3.78 -10.47
C PHE A 55 -3.57 4.62 -10.35
N ILE A 56 -3.42 5.36 -9.25
CA ILE A 56 -2.20 6.15 -8.98
C ILE A 56 -0.99 5.24 -8.75
N GLU A 57 -1.14 4.11 -8.06
CA GLU A 57 -0.08 3.11 -7.88
C GLU A 57 0.42 2.55 -9.23
N MET A 58 -0.50 2.22 -10.14
CA MET A 58 -0.15 1.78 -11.50
C MET A 58 0.59 2.87 -12.28
N LEU A 59 0.16 4.13 -12.17
CA LEU A 59 0.89 5.26 -12.75
C LEU A 59 2.29 5.41 -12.14
N ALA A 60 2.42 5.27 -10.82
CA ALA A 60 3.69 5.39 -10.10
C ALA A 60 4.69 4.31 -10.52
N ILE A 61 4.25 3.07 -10.74
CA ILE A 61 5.10 1.97 -11.26
C ILE A 61 5.73 2.36 -12.61
N PHE A 62 4.95 2.96 -13.51
CA PHE A 62 5.44 3.34 -14.84
C PHE A 62 6.12 4.69 -14.90
N LEU A 63 5.96 5.56 -13.90
CA LEU A 63 6.35 6.96 -13.97
C LEU A 63 7.84 7.15 -14.29
N ILE A 64 8.73 6.55 -13.48
CA ILE A 64 10.18 6.66 -13.69
C ILE A 64 10.64 5.93 -14.97
N PRO A 65 10.31 4.64 -15.19
CA PRO A 65 10.80 3.94 -16.38
C PRO A 65 10.28 4.55 -17.69
N ALA A 66 9.02 5.03 -17.74
CA ALA A 66 8.51 5.73 -18.91
C ALA A 66 9.20 7.08 -19.11
N ALA A 67 9.40 7.87 -18.05
CA ALA A 67 10.12 9.15 -18.14
C ALA A 67 11.54 8.97 -18.68
N LEU A 68 12.25 7.92 -18.25
CA LEU A 68 13.60 7.64 -18.71
C LEU A 68 13.68 7.39 -20.23
N CYS A 69 12.68 6.73 -20.83
CA CYS A 69 12.61 6.56 -22.28
C CYS A 69 12.47 7.89 -23.06
N PHE A 70 11.99 8.97 -22.43
CA PHE A 70 11.93 10.30 -23.04
C PHE A 70 13.16 11.17 -22.74
N THR A 71 13.96 10.80 -21.72
CA THR A 71 15.20 11.52 -21.39
C THR A 71 16.41 11.06 -22.19
N PHE A 72 16.42 9.82 -22.67
CA PHE A 72 17.52 9.21 -23.45
C PHE A 72 17.23 9.24 -24.95
#